data_AF-A0A6N8NT51-F1
#
_entry.id   AF-A0A6N8NT51-F1
#
_cell.length_a   1.000
_cell.length_b   1.000
_cell.length_c   1.000
_cell.angle_alpha   90.00
_cell.angle_beta   90.00
_cell.angle_gamma   90.00
#
_symmetry.space_group_name_H-M   'P 1'
#
loop_
_entity.id
_entity.type
_entity.pdbx_description
1 polymer ?
#
loop_
_entity_poly.entity_id
_entity_poly.type
_entity_poly.pdbx_seq_one_letter_code
_entity_poly.pdbx_strand_id
1 'polypeptide(L)'
;QTLRNLAQCGIRTVCYNFMPVLDWTRTDLEYVLPDGSKALRFDQIEFAAFEMHILKRPGAEADYTEEEIAQAAVRFATMSDEDKARLTRNIIAGLPGAEEGYTLDQFRKHLELYKDIDKAKLRENFAVFLKAIIPVAEEVGVRMAVHPDDPPRPILGLPRIVSTIEDMQWMVDTVNSMANGFTM
;
A
#
# COMPACT_ATOMS: atom_id res chain seq x y z
N GLN A 1 -6.25 -0.10 -23.47
CA GLN A 1 -6.73 1.07 -24.27
C GLN A 1 -6.17 2.38 -23.74
N THR A 2 -6.26 2.68 -22.43
CA THR A 2 -5.77 3.94 -21.83
C THR A 2 -4.34 4.32 -22.23
N LEU A 3 -3.39 3.36 -22.23
CA LEU A 3 -2.01 3.63 -22.66
C LEU A 3 -1.91 4.12 -24.10
N ARG A 4 -2.71 3.57 -25.03
CA ARG A 4 -2.74 4.01 -26.42
C ARG A 4 -3.29 5.43 -26.54
N ASN A 5 -4.34 5.73 -25.78
CA ASN A 5 -4.95 7.06 -25.75
C ASN A 5 -3.94 8.10 -25.21
N LEU A 6 -3.25 7.81 -24.10
CA LEU A 6 -2.21 8.67 -23.54
C LEU A 6 -1.08 8.92 -24.55
N ALA A 7 -0.61 7.86 -25.22
CA ALA A 7 0.43 7.95 -26.22
C ALA A 7 0.04 8.82 -27.42
N GLN A 8 -1.21 8.69 -27.90
CA GLN A 8 -1.79 9.52 -28.96
C GLN A 8 -1.83 11.00 -28.56
N CYS A 9 -2.06 11.29 -27.28
CA CYS A 9 -2.00 12.64 -26.72
C CYS A 9 -0.58 13.14 -26.39
N GLY A 10 0.47 12.35 -26.67
CA GLY A 10 1.86 12.74 -26.39
C GLY A 10 2.31 12.54 -24.94
N ILE A 11 1.52 11.87 -24.10
CA ILE A 11 1.88 11.52 -22.71
C ILE A 11 2.58 10.15 -22.72
N ARG A 12 3.84 10.10 -22.26
CA ARG A 12 4.74 8.94 -22.48
C ARG A 12 5.34 8.32 -21.23
N THR A 13 4.97 8.79 -20.04
CA THR A 13 5.36 8.18 -18.77
C THR A 13 4.13 7.97 -17.92
N VAL A 14 3.95 6.77 -17.38
CA VAL A 14 2.79 6.41 -16.54
C VAL A 14 3.29 5.82 -15.22
N CYS A 15 3.02 6.53 -14.12
CA CYS A 15 3.24 6.03 -12.77
C CYS A 15 2.06 5.13 -12.36
N TYR A 16 2.34 4.04 -11.64
CA TYR A 16 1.35 3.11 -11.10
C TYR A 16 1.93 2.35 -9.91
N ASN A 17 1.10 1.71 -9.10
CA ASN A 17 1.53 0.80 -8.03
C ASN A 17 0.81 -0.55 -8.13
N PHE A 18 1.20 -1.51 -7.29
CA PHE A 18 0.54 -2.81 -7.16
C PHE A 18 0.28 -3.17 -5.69
N MET A 19 0.00 -2.15 -4.86
CA MET A 19 -0.30 -2.33 -3.44
C MET A 19 -1.71 -2.93 -3.28
N PRO A 20 -1.87 -4.05 -2.55
CA PRO A 20 -3.19 -4.65 -2.36
C PRO A 20 -4.01 -3.91 -1.30
N VAL A 21 -5.27 -3.61 -1.64
CA VAL A 21 -6.32 -3.01 -0.77
C VAL A 21 -6.04 -1.58 -0.29
N LEU A 22 -4.85 -1.32 0.27
CA LEU A 22 -4.42 0.01 0.69
C LEU A 22 -3.28 0.49 -0.18
N ASP A 23 -3.42 1.72 -0.68
CA ASP A 23 -2.34 2.49 -1.27
C ASP A 23 -1.34 2.95 -0.18
N TRP A 24 -0.64 4.07 -0.39
CA TRP A 24 0.25 4.65 0.59
C TRP A 24 -0.47 4.93 1.92
N THR A 25 0.13 4.52 3.04
CA THR A 25 -0.57 4.45 4.34
C THR A 25 0.11 5.32 5.40
N ARG A 26 -0.66 6.08 6.18
CA ARG A 26 -0.19 6.91 7.32
C ARG A 26 -1.20 6.82 8.48
N THR A 27 -0.73 7.06 9.71
CA THR A 27 -1.59 7.05 10.91
C THR A 27 -1.95 8.47 11.36
N ASP A 28 -1.05 9.43 11.14
CA ASP A 28 -1.23 10.83 11.48
C ASP A 28 -0.93 11.72 10.25
N LEU A 29 -1.87 12.61 9.94
CA LEU A 29 -1.81 13.52 8.79
C LEU A 29 -1.47 14.96 9.20
N GLU A 30 -1.36 15.23 10.50
CA GLU A 30 -1.22 16.57 11.07
C GLU A 30 -0.14 16.63 12.16
N TYR A 31 0.86 15.75 12.11
CA TYR A 31 1.93 15.67 13.10
C TYR A 31 2.74 16.97 13.14
N VAL A 32 2.69 17.69 14.27
CA VAL A 32 3.35 19.00 14.40
C VAL A 32 4.84 18.84 14.71
N LEU A 33 5.69 19.42 13.88
CA LEU A 33 7.15 19.47 14.06
C LEU A 33 7.56 20.59 15.02
N PRO A 34 8.81 20.57 15.54
CA PRO A 34 9.30 21.60 16.48
C PRO A 34 9.23 23.04 15.96
N ASP A 35 9.20 23.24 14.64
CA ASP A 35 9.07 24.56 14.00
C ASP A 35 7.61 25.01 13.80
N GLY A 36 6.63 24.17 14.18
CA GLY A 36 5.20 24.42 14.05
C GLY A 36 4.59 23.97 12.71
N SER A 37 5.39 23.47 11.77
CA SER A 37 4.87 22.88 10.52
C SER A 37 4.20 21.52 10.79
N LYS A 38 3.34 21.06 9.87
CA LYS A 38 2.67 19.75 9.94
C LYS A 38 3.29 18.77 8.94
N ALA A 39 3.47 17.53 9.37
CA ALA A 39 3.98 16.43 8.57
C ALA A 39 3.06 15.20 8.63
N LEU A 40 3.23 14.30 7.65
CA LEU A 40 2.60 12.99 7.67
C LEU A 40 3.49 12.03 8.47
N ARG A 41 2.88 11.17 9.28
CA ARG A 41 3.60 10.21 10.11
C ARG A 41 2.93 8.84 10.05
N PHE A 42 3.77 7.81 9.98
CA PHE A 42 3.37 6.44 10.28
C PHE A 42 3.87 6.12 11.68
N ASP A 43 2.98 6.07 12.67
CA ASP A 43 3.28 5.59 14.01
C ASP A 43 2.96 4.10 14.10
N GLN A 44 4.00 3.29 14.29
CA GLN A 44 3.88 1.84 14.42
C GLN A 44 2.94 1.42 15.55
N ILE A 45 2.93 2.15 16.68
CA ILE A 45 2.10 1.81 17.84
C ILE A 45 0.63 2.18 17.60
N GLU A 46 0.36 3.27 16.88
CA GLU A 46 -1.00 3.60 16.47
C GLU A 46 -1.52 2.61 15.44
N PHE A 47 -0.67 2.17 14.49
CA PHE A 47 -1.06 1.16 13.51
C PHE A 47 -1.36 -0.18 14.18
N ALA A 48 -0.53 -0.61 15.13
CA ALA A 48 -0.76 -1.78 15.97
C ALA A 48 -2.07 -1.67 16.77
N ALA A 49 -2.33 -0.51 17.38
CA ALA A 49 -3.55 -0.26 18.13
C ALA A 49 -4.79 -0.32 17.23
N PHE A 50 -4.72 0.26 16.02
CA PHE A 50 -5.77 0.12 15.02
C PHE A 50 -6.01 -1.35 14.68
N GLU A 51 -4.95 -2.08 14.36
CA GLU A 51 -5.07 -3.44 13.84
C GLU A 51 -5.62 -4.43 14.87
N MET A 52 -5.10 -4.39 16.10
CA MET A 52 -5.47 -5.32 17.17
C MET A 52 -6.74 -4.92 17.92
N HIS A 53 -7.03 -3.61 18.08
CA HIS A 53 -8.12 -3.16 18.96
C HIS A 53 -9.30 -2.53 18.21
N ILE A 54 -9.10 -1.96 17.01
CA ILE A 54 -10.18 -1.36 16.20
C ILE A 54 -10.63 -2.33 15.11
N LEU A 55 -9.72 -2.69 14.20
CA LEU A 55 -9.96 -3.65 13.13
C LEU A 55 -10.21 -5.03 13.72
N LYS A 56 -9.41 -5.42 14.73
CA LYS A 56 -9.42 -6.73 15.39
C LYS A 56 -9.15 -7.86 14.41
N ARG A 57 -8.09 -7.70 13.60
CA ARG A 57 -7.70 -8.73 12.62
C ARG A 57 -7.20 -9.98 13.37
N PRO A 58 -7.73 -11.18 13.09
CA PRO A 58 -7.24 -12.40 13.73
C PRO A 58 -5.75 -12.65 13.45
N GLY A 59 -4.98 -12.93 14.51
CA GLY A 59 -3.56 -13.26 14.40
C GLY A 59 -2.64 -12.09 14.10
N ALA A 60 -3.12 -10.84 14.21
CA ALA A 60 -2.30 -9.65 13.98
C ALA A 60 -1.15 -9.53 14.98
N GLU A 61 -1.28 -10.12 16.16
CA GLU A 61 -0.24 -10.13 17.20
C GLU A 61 1.09 -10.74 16.71
N ALA A 62 1.05 -11.62 15.71
CA ALA A 62 2.25 -12.24 15.14
C ALA A 62 3.16 -11.26 14.38
N ASP A 63 2.64 -10.09 13.99
CA ASP A 63 3.39 -9.07 13.23
C ASP A 63 4.10 -8.06 14.15
N TYR A 64 3.93 -8.19 15.47
CA TYR A 64 4.42 -7.24 16.47
C TYR A 64 5.24 -7.94 17.55
N THR A 65 6.17 -7.19 18.14
CA THR A 65 6.90 -7.61 19.35
C THR A 65 6.00 -7.52 20.59
N GLU A 66 6.34 -8.25 21.65
CA GLU A 66 5.61 -8.17 22.93
C GLU A 66 5.57 -6.74 23.49
N GLU A 67 6.65 -5.98 23.30
CA GLU A 67 6.73 -4.57 23.70
C GLU A 67 5.74 -3.71 22.92
N GLU A 68 5.70 -3.85 21.59
CA GLU A 68 4.75 -3.10 20.75
C GLU A 68 3.30 -3.45 21.08
N ILE A 69 3.00 -4.72 21.36
CA ILE A 69 1.65 -5.16 21.77
C ILE A 69 1.24 -4.48 23.07
N ALA A 70 2.14 -4.46 24.07
CA ALA A 70 1.88 -3.80 25.35
C ALA A 70 1.68 -2.28 25.17
N GLN A 71 2.53 -1.63 24.36
CA GLN A 71 2.42 -0.21 24.05
C GLN A 71 1.13 0.13 23.30
N ALA A 72 0.72 -0.70 22.34
CA ALA A 72 -0.52 -0.54 21.58
C ALA A 72 -1.76 -0.62 22.46
N ALA A 73 -1.79 -1.56 23.42
CA ALA A 73 -2.87 -1.67 24.39
C ALA A 73 -2.99 -0.44 25.29
N VAL A 74 -1.86 0.07 25.79
CA VAL A 74 -1.82 1.30 26.59
C VAL A 74 -2.27 2.49 25.76
N ARG A 75 -1.75 2.63 24.53
CA ARG A 75 -2.12 3.72 23.62
C ARG A 75 -3.62 3.71 23.32
N PHE A 76 -4.18 2.55 22.97
CA PHE A 76 -5.61 2.41 22.69
C PHE A 76 -6.48 2.75 23.90
N ALA A 77 -6.08 2.34 25.11
CA ALA A 77 -6.82 2.64 26.34
C ALA A 77 -6.91 4.16 26.64
N THR A 78 -5.93 4.92 26.17
CA THR A 78 -5.88 6.39 26.31
C THR A 78 -6.53 7.16 25.15
N MET A 79 -6.92 6.49 24.06
CA MET A 79 -7.54 7.16 22.91
C MET A 79 -9.00 7.52 23.20
N SER A 80 -9.37 8.77 22.88
CA SER A 80 -10.77 9.17 22.81
C SER A 80 -11.49 8.49 21.63
N ASP A 81 -12.82 8.53 21.60
CA ASP A 81 -13.58 8.00 20.47
C ASP A 81 -13.34 8.79 19.19
N GLU A 82 -13.03 10.09 19.31
CA GLU A 82 -12.62 10.92 18.18
C GLU A 82 -11.26 10.47 17.63
N ASP A 83 -10.28 10.16 18.50
CA ASP A 83 -8.97 9.67 18.07
C ASP A 83 -9.08 8.32 17.34
N LYS A 84 -9.89 7.39 17.87
CA LYS A 84 -10.14 6.09 17.21
C LYS A 84 -10.78 6.26 15.84
N ALA A 85 -11.78 7.14 15.74
CA ALA A 85 -12.46 7.43 14.48
C ALA A 85 -11.52 8.14 13.47
N ARG A 86 -10.68 9.07 13.93
CA ARG A 86 -9.68 9.76 13.12
C ARG A 86 -8.62 8.78 12.61
N LEU A 87 -8.03 7.97 13.48
CA LEU A 87 -7.06 6.95 13.12
C LEU A 87 -7.62 5.96 12.09
N THR A 88 -8.86 5.52 12.29
CA THR A 88 -9.56 4.66 11.33
C THR A 88 -9.62 5.34 9.97
N ARG A 89 -10.14 6.58 9.89
CA ARG A 89 -10.24 7.32 8.62
C ARG A 89 -8.87 7.51 7.96
N ASN A 90 -7.84 7.86 8.72
CA ASN A 90 -6.49 8.08 8.19
C ASN A 90 -5.93 6.82 7.50
N ILE A 91 -6.25 5.63 8.03
CA ILE A 91 -5.75 4.37 7.49
C ILE A 91 -6.58 3.87 6.30
N ILE A 92 -7.92 3.95 6.33
CA ILE A 92 -8.79 3.24 5.35
C ILE A 92 -9.57 4.13 4.38
N ALA A 93 -9.63 5.46 4.58
CA ALA A 93 -10.47 6.33 3.75
C ALA A 93 -9.82 6.73 2.41
N GLY A 94 -8.57 6.35 2.17
CA GLY A 94 -7.80 6.76 1.00
C GLY A 94 -7.17 8.13 1.21
N LEU A 95 -5.85 8.21 1.09
CA LEU A 95 -5.11 9.47 1.13
C LEU A 95 -5.07 10.10 -0.28
N PRO A 96 -4.74 11.40 -0.45
CA PRO A 96 -4.74 12.02 -1.77
C PRO A 96 -3.96 11.20 -2.83
N GLY A 97 -4.62 10.91 -3.95
CA GLY A 97 -4.08 10.06 -5.01
C GLY A 97 -4.41 8.57 -4.87
N ALA A 98 -4.99 8.13 -3.75
CA ALA A 98 -5.60 6.80 -3.64
C ALA A 98 -6.94 6.78 -4.37
N GLU A 99 -7.18 5.72 -5.13
CA GLU A 99 -8.40 5.52 -5.92
C GLU A 99 -9.49 4.75 -5.13
N GLU A 100 -9.22 4.37 -3.88
CA GLU A 100 -10.08 3.53 -3.05
C GLU A 100 -10.30 4.12 -1.65
N GLY A 101 -11.51 4.01 -1.12
CA GLY A 101 -11.88 4.41 0.24
C GLY A 101 -12.96 3.50 0.82
N TYR A 102 -12.80 3.11 2.09
CA TYR A 102 -13.60 2.04 2.70
C TYR A 102 -14.25 2.46 4.02
N THR A 103 -15.42 1.91 4.32
CA THR A 103 -15.85 1.75 5.72
C THR A 103 -15.11 0.59 6.37
N LEU A 104 -15.04 0.53 7.70
CA LEU A 104 -14.31 -0.55 8.41
C LEU A 104 -14.85 -1.95 8.05
N ASP A 105 -16.16 -2.09 7.84
CA ASP A 105 -16.75 -3.37 7.46
C ASP A 105 -16.49 -3.74 5.99
N GLN A 106 -16.48 -2.76 5.10
CA GLN A 106 -16.06 -2.99 3.71
C GLN A 106 -14.59 -3.39 3.65
N PHE A 107 -13.77 -2.75 4.47
CA PHE A 107 -12.34 -3.02 4.57
C PHE A 107 -12.07 -4.46 5.02
N ARG A 108 -12.70 -4.90 6.12
CA ARG A 108 -12.62 -6.30 6.58
C ARG A 108 -12.99 -7.29 5.47
N LYS A 109 -14.08 -7.03 4.75
CA LYS A 109 -14.52 -7.90 3.64
C LYS A 109 -13.53 -7.93 2.48
N HIS A 110 -12.83 -6.84 2.19
CA HIS A 110 -11.80 -6.80 1.14
C HIS A 110 -10.53 -7.55 1.55
N LEU A 111 -10.13 -7.49 2.83
CA LEU A 111 -8.99 -8.29 3.33
C LEU A 111 -9.21 -9.79 3.13
N GLU A 112 -10.44 -10.28 3.30
CA GLU A 112 -10.78 -11.70 3.11
C GLU A 112 -10.58 -12.21 1.67
N LEU A 113 -10.55 -11.31 0.67
CA LEU A 113 -10.24 -11.69 -0.72
C LEU A 113 -8.78 -12.14 -0.89
N TYR A 114 -7.91 -11.75 0.04
CA TYR A 114 -6.47 -12.03 0.02
C TYR A 114 -6.05 -13.17 0.96
N LYS A 115 -6.99 -13.84 1.65
CA LYS A 115 -6.70 -14.92 2.60
C LYS A 115 -5.88 -16.08 2.01
N ASP A 116 -6.04 -16.34 0.71
CA ASP A 116 -5.34 -17.38 -0.05
C ASP A 116 -4.28 -16.80 -1.02
N ILE A 117 -3.92 -15.52 -0.86
CA ILE A 117 -2.97 -14.79 -1.72
C ILE A 117 -1.74 -14.41 -0.90
N ASP A 118 -0.72 -15.26 -0.95
CA ASP A 118 0.59 -14.98 -0.39
C ASP A 118 1.48 -14.15 -1.34
N LYS A 119 2.74 -13.91 -0.94
CA LYS A 119 3.72 -13.16 -1.74
C LYS A 119 3.92 -13.76 -3.14
N ALA A 120 3.98 -15.09 -3.25
CA ALA A 120 4.19 -15.77 -4.53
C ALA A 120 2.96 -15.61 -5.42
N LYS A 121 1.76 -15.78 -4.85
CA LYS A 121 0.52 -15.64 -5.59
C LYS A 121 0.27 -14.21 -6.06
N LEU A 122 0.58 -13.20 -5.24
CA LEU A 122 0.48 -11.80 -5.67
C LEU A 122 1.46 -11.49 -6.81
N ARG A 123 2.68 -12.07 -6.77
CA ARG A 123 3.65 -11.98 -7.87
C ARG A 123 3.13 -12.64 -9.15
N GLU A 124 2.49 -13.80 -9.08
CA GLU A 124 1.84 -14.42 -10.26
C GLU A 124 0.79 -13.50 -10.88
N ASN A 125 -0.07 -12.90 -10.04
CA ASN A 125 -1.09 -11.97 -10.49
C ASN A 125 -0.46 -10.74 -11.16
N PHE A 126 0.60 -10.19 -10.56
CA PHE A 126 1.31 -9.04 -11.13
C PHE A 126 2.03 -9.40 -12.43
N ALA A 127 2.61 -10.59 -12.54
CA ALA A 127 3.25 -11.06 -13.76
C ALA A 127 2.25 -11.17 -14.92
N VAL A 128 1.00 -11.60 -14.67
CA VAL A 128 -0.07 -11.60 -15.68
C VAL A 128 -0.34 -10.17 -16.17
N PHE A 129 -0.46 -9.22 -15.25
CA PHE A 129 -0.64 -7.81 -15.59
C PHE A 129 0.52 -7.28 -16.44
N LEU A 130 1.77 -7.46 -16.00
CA LEU A 130 2.96 -6.98 -16.71
C LEU A 130 3.06 -7.56 -18.13
N LYS A 131 2.87 -8.88 -18.28
CA LYS A 131 2.96 -9.56 -19.58
C LYS A 131 1.89 -9.09 -20.58
N ALA A 132 0.73 -8.62 -20.09
CA ALA A 132 -0.31 -8.05 -20.94
C ALA A 132 -0.06 -6.56 -21.27
N ILE A 133 0.45 -5.80 -20.30
CA ILE A 133 0.50 -4.33 -20.37
C ILE A 133 1.80 -3.82 -20.98
N ILE A 134 2.94 -4.38 -20.60
CA ILE A 134 4.26 -3.89 -21.04
C ILE A 134 4.43 -3.95 -22.57
N PRO A 135 4.03 -5.01 -23.30
CA PRO A 135 4.13 -5.01 -24.76
C PRO A 135 3.32 -3.88 -25.42
N VAL A 136 2.17 -3.54 -24.85
CA VAL A 136 1.35 -2.43 -25.35
C VAL A 136 2.00 -1.08 -25.04
N ALA A 137 2.60 -0.92 -23.86
CA ALA A 137 3.35 0.29 -23.52
C ALA A 137 4.52 0.51 -24.50
N GLU A 138 5.28 -0.55 -24.78
CA GLU A 138 6.38 -0.55 -25.75
C GLU A 138 5.90 -0.21 -27.17
N GLU A 139 4.83 -0.87 -27.64
CA GLU A 139 4.21 -0.64 -28.97
C GLU A 139 3.91 0.84 -29.24
N VAL A 140 3.46 1.57 -28.21
CA VAL A 140 3.06 2.98 -28.34
C VAL A 140 4.09 3.98 -27.81
N GLY A 141 5.28 3.51 -27.42
CA GLY A 141 6.36 4.34 -26.92
C GLY A 141 6.08 4.99 -25.56
N VAL A 142 5.30 4.33 -24.70
CA VAL A 142 5.09 4.70 -23.29
C VAL A 142 6.06 3.92 -22.41
N ARG A 143 6.62 4.59 -21.41
CA ARG A 143 7.38 3.96 -20.31
C ARG A 143 6.51 3.88 -19.07
N MET A 144 6.38 2.67 -18.54
CA MET A 144 5.73 2.42 -17.25
C MET A 144 6.76 2.66 -16.14
N ALA A 145 6.34 3.27 -15.03
CA ALA A 145 7.21 3.58 -13.90
C ALA A 145 6.53 3.15 -12.59
N VAL A 146 6.78 1.92 -12.16
CA VAL A 146 6.15 1.39 -10.93
C VAL A 146 6.65 2.18 -9.71
N HIS A 147 5.73 2.60 -8.85
CA HIS A 147 6.00 3.22 -7.55
C HIS A 147 6.14 2.12 -6.49
N PRO A 148 7.11 2.23 -5.55
CA PRO A 148 7.28 1.25 -4.49
C PRO A 148 6.10 1.24 -3.52
N ASP A 149 5.99 0.15 -2.76
CA ASP A 149 5.04 0.06 -1.66
C ASP A 149 5.37 1.09 -0.55
N ASP A 150 4.37 1.72 0.05
CA ASP A 150 4.57 2.72 1.12
C ASP A 150 3.63 2.48 2.32
N PRO A 151 4.10 1.95 3.46
CA PRO A 151 5.49 1.57 3.73
C PRO A 151 5.95 0.31 2.94
N PRO A 152 7.28 0.14 2.71
CA PRO A 152 7.85 -0.99 1.96
C PRO A 152 7.99 -2.25 2.83
N ARG A 153 6.89 -2.69 3.43
CA ARG A 153 6.81 -3.94 4.21
C ARG A 153 5.39 -4.50 4.19
N PRO A 154 5.19 -5.82 4.37
CA PRO A 154 3.87 -6.39 4.58
C PRO A 154 3.16 -5.72 5.76
N ILE A 155 1.87 -5.44 5.59
CA ILE A 155 0.99 -4.89 6.63
C ILE A 155 -0.37 -5.58 6.51
N LEU A 156 -1.12 -5.71 7.62
CA LEU A 156 -2.48 -6.28 7.61
C LEU A 156 -2.57 -7.74 7.13
N GLY A 157 -1.48 -8.50 7.25
CA GLY A 157 -1.38 -9.85 6.67
C GLY A 157 -1.35 -9.88 5.14
N LEU A 158 -1.21 -8.72 4.49
CA LEU A 158 -1.16 -8.62 3.03
C LEU A 158 0.30 -8.61 2.53
N PRO A 159 0.60 -9.31 1.43
CA PRO A 159 1.90 -9.20 0.79
C PRO A 159 2.10 -7.83 0.14
N ARG A 160 3.32 -7.28 0.25
CA ARG A 160 3.80 -6.12 -0.51
C ARG A 160 5.04 -6.52 -1.28
N ILE A 161 5.02 -6.29 -2.60
CA ILE A 161 5.89 -6.99 -3.57
C ILE A 161 6.70 -6.06 -4.48
N VAL A 162 6.72 -4.77 -4.17
CA VAL A 162 7.58 -3.74 -4.77
C VAL A 162 8.23 -2.95 -3.62
N SER A 163 8.86 -3.68 -2.69
CA SER A 163 9.36 -3.14 -1.42
C SER A 163 10.89 -3.18 -1.33
N THR A 164 11.55 -4.01 -2.12
CA THR A 164 12.98 -4.32 -2.00
C THR A 164 13.69 -4.33 -3.35
N ILE A 165 15.01 -4.32 -3.36
CA ILE A 165 15.80 -4.42 -4.59
C ILE A 165 15.60 -5.78 -5.28
N GLU A 166 15.36 -6.84 -4.52
CA GLU A 166 15.03 -8.17 -5.05
C GLU A 166 13.67 -8.18 -5.77
N ASP A 167 12.72 -7.37 -5.30
CA ASP A 167 11.45 -7.18 -5.99
C ASP A 167 11.65 -6.44 -7.33
N MET A 168 12.52 -5.43 -7.37
CA MET A 168 12.89 -4.75 -8.62
C MET A 168 13.53 -5.72 -9.62
N GLN A 169 14.45 -6.56 -9.16
CA GLN A 169 15.08 -7.59 -10.00
C GLN A 169 14.04 -8.59 -10.53
N TRP A 170 13.14 -9.06 -9.66
CA TRP A 170 12.05 -9.96 -10.07
C TRP A 170 11.18 -9.37 -11.18
N MET A 171 10.91 -8.06 -11.16
CA MET A 171 10.14 -7.40 -12.23
C MET A 171 10.87 -7.41 -13.58
N VAL A 172 12.18 -7.13 -13.58
CA VAL A 172 13.02 -7.19 -14.79
C VAL A 172 13.08 -8.60 -15.34
N ASP A 173 13.27 -9.60 -14.47
CA ASP A 173 13.30 -11.01 -14.85
C ASP A 173 11.96 -11.48 -15.44
N THR A 174 10.85 -10.89 -14.98
CA THR A 174 9.49 -11.23 -15.43
C THR A 174 9.18 -10.64 -16.82
N VAL A 175 9.58 -9.39 -17.09
CA VAL A 175 9.48 -8.74 -18.40
C VAL A 175 10.68 -7.82 -18.63
N ASN A 176 11.55 -8.20 -19.57
CA ASN A 176 12.85 -7.56 -19.84
C ASN A 176 12.75 -6.34 -20.80
N SER A 177 11.54 -5.90 -21.15
CA SER A 177 11.38 -4.71 -21.99
C SER A 177 11.75 -3.44 -21.22
N MET A 178 12.42 -2.50 -21.86
CA MET A 178 12.76 -1.19 -21.28
C MET A 178 11.53 -0.31 -21.00
N ALA A 179 10.35 -0.69 -21.50
CA ALA A 179 9.09 -0.06 -21.12
C ALA A 179 8.65 -0.42 -19.68
N ASN A 180 9.25 -1.46 -19.06
CA ASN A 180 9.03 -1.87 -17.67
C ASN A 180 10.05 -1.19 -16.74
N GLY A 181 9.72 0.01 -16.26
CA GLY A 181 10.61 0.83 -15.43
C GLY A 181 10.08 1.12 -14.03
N PHE A 182 10.80 2.00 -13.32
CA PHE A 182 10.61 2.32 -11.90
C PHE A 182 10.49 3.82 -11.67
N THR A 183 9.74 4.20 -10.63
CA THR A 183 9.76 5.52 -10.00
C THR A 183 10.67 5.46 -8.77
N MET A 184 11.56 6.44 -8.61
CA MET A 184 12.54 6.53 -7.51
C MET A 184 12.44 7.91 -6.85
#